data_AF-R5EUV2-F1
#
_entry.id   AF-R5EUV2-F1
#
_cell.length_a   1.000
_cell.length_b   1.000
_cell.length_c   1.000
_cell.angle_alpha   90.00
_cell.angle_beta   90.00
_cell.angle_gamma   90.00
#
_symmetry.space_group_name_H-M   'P 1'
#
loop_
_entity.id
_entity.type
_entity.pdbx_description
1 polymer ?
#
loop_
_entity_poly.entity_id
_entity_poly.type
_entity_poly.pdbx_seq_one_letter_code
_entity_poly.pdbx_strand_id
1 'polypeptide(L)'
;MEENYGVYFGNRPVGKVQVTRQGLYYHFLCRCELTGDVMCRLWVTCADKRESLGLVVPVDGGFGLNTSLPIKRLGEGELTFSLLPKHDKPAGKFIPISPEEPFAYIERLKKSYLVRKGEQVGIEIPE
;
A
#
# COMPACT_ATOMS: atom_id res chain seq x y z
N MET A 1 -0.67 -24.75 12.94
CA MET A 1 -1.14 -23.77 13.93
C MET A 1 -1.71 -22.60 13.15
N GLU A 2 -2.93 -22.20 13.47
CA GLU A 2 -3.63 -21.07 12.84
C GLU A 2 -3.72 -19.95 13.87
N GLU A 3 -3.28 -18.76 13.48
CA GLU A 3 -3.22 -17.58 14.33
C GLU A 3 -3.93 -16.40 13.65
N ASN A 4 -4.59 -15.56 14.45
CA ASN A 4 -5.39 -14.44 13.96
C ASN A 4 -4.80 -13.12 14.44
N TYR A 5 -4.53 -12.22 13.50
CA TYR A 5 -3.90 -10.93 13.76
C TYR A 5 -4.78 -9.77 13.27
N GLY A 6 -4.72 -8.64 13.97
CA GLY A 6 -5.34 -7.39 13.51
C GLY A 6 -4.54 -6.74 12.37
N VAL A 7 -5.24 -6.15 11.40
CA VAL A 7 -4.65 -5.34 10.33
C VAL A 7 -4.98 -3.88 10.57
N TYR A 8 -3.96 -3.02 10.47
CA TYR A 8 -4.09 -1.59 10.75
C TYR A 8 -3.77 -0.73 9.54
N PHE A 9 -4.53 0.35 9.35
CA PHE A 9 -4.20 1.44 8.43
C PHE A 9 -3.90 2.69 9.26
N GLY A 10 -2.62 3.04 9.37
CA GLY A 10 -2.15 3.94 10.43
C GLY A 10 -2.43 3.31 11.81
N ASN A 11 -3.15 4.03 12.67
CA ASN A 11 -3.55 3.53 14.01
C ASN A 11 -4.96 2.94 14.05
N ARG A 12 -5.66 2.87 12.91
CA ARG A 12 -7.04 2.37 12.83
C ARG A 12 -7.05 0.87 12.52
N PRO A 13 -7.70 0.01 13.32
CA PRO A 13 -7.94 -1.37 12.95
C PRO A 13 -8.96 -1.41 11.80
N VAL A 14 -8.64 -2.14 10.74
CA VAL A 14 -9.44 -2.20 9.50
C VAL A 14 -9.72 -3.62 9.03
N GLY A 15 -9.14 -4.64 9.68
CA GLY A 15 -9.32 -6.01 9.25
C GLY A 15 -8.57 -7.03 10.07
N LYS A 16 -8.49 -8.25 9.53
CA LYS A 16 -7.80 -9.37 10.14
C LYS A 16 -6.99 -10.15 9.10
N VAL A 17 -5.93 -10.78 9.57
CA VAL A 17 -5.14 -11.77 8.82
C VAL A 17 -5.14 -13.07 9.60
N GLN A 18 -5.56 -14.14 8.93
CA GLN A 18 -5.30 -15.51 9.36
C GLN A 18 -3.94 -15.95 8.83
N VAL A 19 -3.10 -16.47 9.72
CA VAL A 19 -1.78 -17.00 9.41
C VAL A 19 -1.75 -18.48 9.71
N THR A 20 -1.39 -19.29 8.72
CA THR A 20 -1.24 -20.73 8.88
C THR A 20 0.15 -21.16 8.42
N ARG A 21 0.88 -21.88 9.29
CA ARG A 21 2.14 -22.51 8.91
C ARG A 21 1.89 -23.80 8.14
N GLN A 22 2.38 -23.87 6.91
CA GLN A 22 2.34 -25.05 6.04
C GLN A 22 3.78 -25.46 5.68
N GLY A 23 4.39 -26.31 6.51
CA GLY A 23 5.78 -26.72 6.34
C GLY A 23 6.76 -25.55 6.48
N LEU A 24 7.43 -25.20 5.38
CA LEU A 24 8.43 -24.13 5.29
C LEU A 24 7.85 -22.78 4.85
N TYR A 25 6.52 -22.67 4.75
CA TYR A 25 5.81 -21.48 4.32
C TYR A 25 4.79 -21.03 5.36
N TYR A 26 4.61 -19.71 5.45
CA TYR A 26 3.42 -19.11 6.02
C TYR A 26 2.42 -18.85 4.90
N HIS A 27 1.16 -19.18 5.15
CA HIS A 27 0.02 -18.82 4.32
C HIS A 27 -0.76 -17.71 5.03
N PHE A 28 -1.12 -16.66 4.30
CA PHE A 28 -1.78 -15.47 4.82
C PHE A 28 -3.10 -15.27 4.09
N LEU A 29 -4.19 -15.22 4.86
CA LEU A 29 -5.51 -14.86 4.37
C LEU A 29 -5.97 -13.57 5.06
N CYS A 30 -5.94 -12.47 4.32
CA CYS A 30 -6.32 -11.14 4.78
C CYS A 30 -7.72 -10.78 4.31
N ARG A 31 -8.52 -10.18 5.20
CA ARG A 31 -9.76 -9.47 4.89
C ARG A 31 -9.78 -8.14 5.64
N CYS A 32 -10.10 -7.06 4.94
CA CYS A 32 -10.10 -5.70 5.49
C CYS A 32 -11.10 -4.79 4.77
N GLU A 33 -11.48 -3.72 5.45
CA GLU A 33 -12.30 -2.64 4.93
C GLU A 33 -11.43 -1.42 4.62
N LEU A 34 -11.55 -0.92 3.40
CA LEU A 34 -10.89 0.31 2.94
C LEU A 34 -11.91 1.15 2.18
N THR A 35 -11.70 2.47 2.10
CA THR A 35 -12.57 3.36 1.33
C THR A 35 -12.49 3.08 -0.17
N GLY A 36 -11.38 2.49 -0.63
CA GLY A 36 -11.13 2.19 -2.05
C GLY A 36 -10.46 3.33 -2.82
N ASP A 37 -10.27 4.50 -2.20
CA ASP A 37 -9.67 5.68 -2.86
C ASP A 37 -8.20 5.46 -3.24
N VAL A 38 -7.49 4.59 -2.50
CA VAL A 38 -6.07 4.35 -2.70
C VAL A 38 -5.77 2.85 -2.62
N MET A 39 -5.04 2.33 -3.60
CA MET A 39 -4.53 0.97 -3.55
C MET A 39 -3.60 0.81 -2.35
N CYS A 40 -3.79 -0.23 -1.54
CA CYS A 40 -2.99 -0.47 -0.35
C CYS A 40 -2.20 -1.77 -0.45
N ARG A 41 -0.97 -1.74 0.07
CA ARG A 41 -0.11 -2.92 0.21
C ARG A 41 -0.13 -3.40 1.65
N LEU A 42 -0.37 -4.70 1.83
CA LEU A 42 -0.26 -5.36 3.12
C LEU A 42 1.21 -5.66 3.39
N TRP A 43 1.67 -5.22 4.55
CA TRP A 43 2.98 -5.48 5.10
C TRP A 43 2.87 -6.32 6.35
N VAL A 44 3.81 -7.24 6.52
CA VAL A 44 4.01 -7.97 7.75
C VAL A 44 5.38 -7.60 8.34
N THR A 45 5.43 -7.44 9.65
CA THR A 45 6.65 -7.18 10.41
C THR A 45 6.82 -8.27 11.46
N CYS A 46 8.04 -8.79 11.59
CA CYS A 46 8.45 -9.76 12.60
C CYS A 46 9.79 -9.30 13.18
N ALA A 47 9.81 -8.92 14.45
CA ALA A 47 10.93 -8.18 15.06
C ALA A 47 11.36 -6.99 14.16
N ASP A 48 12.63 -6.95 13.74
CA ASP A 48 13.17 -5.86 12.90
C ASP A 48 12.98 -6.09 11.38
N LYS A 49 12.44 -7.24 10.99
CA LYS A 49 12.23 -7.58 9.57
C LYS A 49 10.84 -7.21 9.12
N ARG A 50 10.77 -6.59 7.94
CA ARG A 50 9.52 -6.19 7.30
C ARG A 50 9.46 -6.71 5.88
N GLU A 51 8.35 -7.36 5.54
CA GLU A 51 8.12 -7.97 4.23
C GLU A 51 6.78 -7.53 3.65
N SER A 52 6.75 -7.34 2.33
CA SER A 52 5.53 -7.02 1.60
C SER A 52 4.81 -8.31 1.23
N LEU A 53 3.55 -8.45 1.61
CA LEU A 53 2.69 -9.57 1.23
C LEU A 53 2.00 -9.37 -0.13
N GLY A 54 1.74 -8.11 -0.51
CA GLY A 54 1.12 -7.78 -1.79
C GLY A 54 0.05 -6.69 -1.68
N LEU A 55 -0.56 -6.34 -2.81
CA LEU A 55 -1.70 -5.42 -2.84
C LEU A 55 -2.96 -6.16 -2.41
N VAL A 56 -3.75 -5.52 -1.54
CA VAL A 56 -5.12 -5.99 -1.30
C VAL A 56 -6.00 -5.58 -2.47
N VAL A 57 -6.87 -6.48 -2.90
CA VAL A 57 -7.76 -6.29 -4.06
C VAL A 57 -9.21 -6.35 -3.61
N PRO A 58 -10.15 -5.73 -4.36
CA PRO A 58 -11.57 -5.87 -4.08
C PRO A 58 -11.99 -7.35 -4.07
N VAL A 59 -12.82 -7.70 -3.09
CA VAL A 59 -13.43 -9.02 -2.89
C VAL A 59 -14.83 -8.79 -2.29
N ASP A 60 -15.66 -9.82 -2.26
CA ASP A 60 -17.02 -9.69 -1.72
C ASP A 60 -17.02 -9.05 -0.31
N GLY A 61 -17.62 -7.86 -0.19
CA GLY A 61 -17.75 -7.11 1.06
C GLY A 61 -16.53 -6.29 1.50
N GLY A 62 -15.47 -6.16 0.69
CA GLY A 62 -14.33 -5.31 1.05
C GLY A 62 -13.07 -5.58 0.22
N PHE A 63 -11.93 -5.69 0.90
CA PHE A 63 -10.63 -5.94 0.29
C PHE A 63 -9.96 -7.16 0.92
N GLY A 64 -9.21 -7.90 0.12
CA GLY A 64 -8.55 -9.11 0.59
C GLY A 64 -7.24 -9.41 -0.13
N LEU A 65 -6.46 -10.29 0.49
CA LEU A 65 -5.25 -10.85 -0.07
C LEU A 65 -5.12 -12.30 0.40
N ASN A 66 -4.82 -13.20 -0.54
CA ASN A 66 -4.46 -14.58 -0.24
C ASN A 66 -3.07 -14.85 -0.83
N THR A 67 -2.08 -15.12 0.02
CA THR A 67 -0.68 -15.25 -0.42
C THR A 67 0.14 -16.14 0.51
N SER A 68 1.36 -16.48 0.11
CA SER A 68 2.28 -17.28 0.91
C SER A 68 3.71 -16.73 0.85
N LEU A 69 4.46 -16.95 1.94
CA LEU A 69 5.86 -16.53 2.05
C LEU A 69 6.71 -17.60 2.73
N PRO A 70 7.94 -17.89 2.25
CA PRO A 70 8.88 -18.73 2.96
C PRO A 70 9.19 -18.20 4.37
N ILE A 71 9.17 -19.06 5.38
CA ILE A 71 9.39 -18.68 6.79
C ILE A 71 10.74 -17.99 6.99
N LYS A 72 11.78 -18.46 6.29
CA LYS A 72 13.14 -17.89 6.35
C LYS A 72 13.22 -16.40 5.96
N ARG A 73 12.23 -15.88 5.23
CA ARG A 73 12.17 -14.45 4.86
C ARG A 73 11.75 -13.57 6.03
N LEU A 74 10.82 -14.06 6.85
CA LEU A 74 10.34 -13.33 8.02
C LEU A 74 11.19 -13.55 9.26
N GLY A 75 11.55 -14.81 9.54
CA GLY A 75 12.06 -15.23 10.84
C GLY A 75 10.96 -15.77 11.76
N GLU A 76 11.27 -15.84 13.05
CA GLU A 76 10.39 -16.32 14.11
C GLU A 76 10.16 -15.19 15.12
N GLY A 77 8.95 -15.08 15.65
CA GLY A 77 8.56 -14.01 16.57
C GLY A 77 7.11 -13.58 16.40
N GLU A 78 6.70 -12.55 17.13
CA GLU A 78 5.36 -11.98 17.03
C GLU A 78 5.20 -11.20 15.71
N LEU A 79 4.07 -11.45 15.04
CA LEU A 79 3.75 -10.83 13.76
C LEU A 79 2.85 -9.61 13.96
N THR A 80 3.13 -8.55 13.22
CA THR A 80 2.25 -7.38 13.13
C THR A 80 1.97 -7.03 11.67
N PHE A 81 0.77 -6.51 11.41
CA PHE A 81 0.27 -6.28 10.04
C PHE A 81 -0.19 -4.85 9.85
N SER A 82 0.27 -4.23 8.77
CA SER A 82 -0.06 -2.85 8.41
C SER A 82 -0.38 -2.72 6.92
N LEU A 83 -1.40 -1.94 6.62
CA LEU A 83 -1.71 -1.47 5.28
C LEU A 83 -1.07 -0.11 5.09
N LEU A 84 -0.26 0.01 4.04
CA LEU A 84 0.26 1.29 3.58
C LEU A 84 -0.27 1.59 2.19
N PRO A 85 -0.62 2.85 1.90
CA PRO A 85 -0.90 3.28 0.54
C PRO A 85 0.25 2.88 -0.38
N LYS A 86 -0.08 2.27 -1.52
CA LYS A 86 0.85 2.17 -2.64
C LYS A 86 0.97 3.60 -3.18
N HIS A 87 2.02 4.30 -2.78
CA HIS A 87 2.37 5.55 -3.45
C HIS A 87 2.88 5.20 -4.84
N ASP A 88 1.96 5.14 -5.81
CA ASP A 88 2.31 5.17 -7.24
C ASP A 88 2.68 6.59 -7.69
N LYS A 89 2.64 7.59 -6.80
CA LYS A 89 3.17 8.91 -7.10
C LYS A 89 4.68 8.77 -7.25
N PRO A 90 5.23 8.97 -8.46
CA PRO A 90 6.65 9.20 -8.55
C PRO A 90 6.94 10.44 -7.72
N ALA A 91 7.90 10.33 -6.79
CA ALA A 91 8.47 11.51 -6.17
C ALA A 91 8.95 12.40 -7.31
N GLY A 92 8.28 13.54 -7.48
CA GLY A 92 8.44 14.36 -8.65
C GLY A 92 8.41 15.82 -8.29
N LYS A 93 8.92 16.66 -9.19
CA LYS A 93 8.82 18.10 -9.02
C LYS A 93 7.35 18.50 -9.20
N PHE A 94 6.74 19.02 -8.14
CA PHE A 94 5.44 19.67 -8.24
C PHE A 94 5.60 21.04 -8.92
N ILE A 95 4.79 21.28 -9.93
CA ILE A 95 4.77 22.52 -10.69
C ILE A 95 3.32 23.02 -10.68
N PRO A 96 3.05 24.21 -10.12
CA PRO A 96 1.71 24.77 -10.11
C PRO A 96 1.25 25.12 -11.53
N ILE A 97 -0.04 24.94 -11.80
CA ILE A 97 -0.67 25.44 -13.03
C ILE A 97 -1.23 26.82 -12.72
N SER A 98 -0.69 27.84 -13.38
CA SER A 98 -1.26 29.19 -13.39
C SER A 98 -1.95 29.40 -14.74
N PRO A 99 -3.28 29.63 -14.77
CA PRO A 99 -4.00 29.88 -16.03
C PRO A 99 -3.47 31.09 -16.81
N GLU A 100 -2.89 32.05 -16.10
CA GLU A 100 -2.41 33.33 -16.65
C GLU A 100 -1.02 33.22 -17.30
N GLU A 101 -0.32 32.09 -17.14
CA GLU A 101 1.03 31.90 -17.66
C GLU A 101 1.10 30.74 -18.67
N PRO A 102 1.85 30.89 -19.78
CA PRO A 102 2.12 29.79 -20.68
C PRO A 102 2.74 28.60 -19.95
N PHE A 103 2.17 27.41 -20.15
CA PHE A 103 2.63 26.23 -19.44
C PHE A 103 3.99 25.75 -19.96
N ALA A 104 5.07 26.12 -19.26
CA ALA A 104 6.46 25.89 -19.67
C ALA A 104 6.86 24.40 -19.80
N TYR A 105 5.99 23.47 -19.42
CA TYR A 105 6.27 22.04 -19.35
C TYR A 105 5.41 21.20 -20.30
N ILE A 106 4.82 21.81 -21.34
CA ILE A 106 4.00 21.11 -22.34
C ILE A 106 4.69 19.85 -22.89
N GLU A 107 5.99 19.91 -23.19
CA GLU A 107 6.75 18.76 -23.71
C GLU A 107 6.86 17.59 -22.72
N ARG A 108 6.76 17.89 -21.42
CA ARG A 108 6.89 16.91 -20.33
C ARG A 108 5.54 16.39 -19.83
N LEU A 109 4.42 16.89 -20.37
CA LEU A 109 3.07 16.47 -19.99
C LEU A 109 2.83 14.97 -20.16
N LYS A 110 3.47 14.35 -21.17
CA LYS A 110 3.35 12.90 -21.44
C LYS A 110 3.78 12.02 -20.26
N LYS A 111 4.62 12.55 -19.37
CA LYS A 111 5.15 11.83 -18.20
C LYS A 111 4.63 12.38 -16.88
N SER A 112 3.80 13.44 -16.90
CA SER A 112 3.37 14.14 -15.69
C SER A 112 2.00 13.69 -15.21
N TYR A 113 1.76 13.78 -13.91
CA TYR A 113 0.48 13.48 -13.28
C TYR A 113 -0.17 14.76 -12.76
N LEU A 114 -1.48 14.93 -12.91
CA LEU A 114 -2.19 16.05 -12.30
C LEU A 114 -2.32 15.80 -10.79
N VAL A 115 -1.93 16.78 -9.98
CA VAL A 115 -1.89 16.66 -8.51
C VAL A 115 -2.44 17.92 -7.86
N ARG A 116 -3.12 17.75 -6.72
CA ARG A 116 -3.57 18.85 -5.86
C ARG A 116 -2.76 18.86 -4.57
N LYS A 117 -2.20 20.02 -4.20
CA LYS A 117 -1.51 20.26 -2.91
C LYS A 117 -2.21 21.43 -2.22
N GLY A 118 -3.02 21.13 -1.19
CA GLY A 118 -3.92 22.12 -0.59
C GLY A 118 -4.97 22.60 -1.59
N GLU A 119 -5.12 23.91 -1.74
CA GLU A 119 -6.03 24.50 -2.73
C GLU A 119 -5.44 24.57 -4.14
N GLN A 120 -4.12 24.42 -4.27
CA GLN A 120 -3.39 24.63 -5.51
C GLN A 120 -3.36 23.38 -6.39
N VAL A 121 -3.75 23.54 -7.65
CA VAL A 121 -3.66 22.50 -8.69
C VAL A 121 -2.32 22.65 -9.42
N GLY A 122 -1.66 21.53 -9.68
CA GLY A 122 -0.40 21.49 -10.42
C GLY A 122 -0.18 20.14 -11.09
N ILE A 123 0.95 19.99 -11.75
CA ILE A 123 1.44 18.69 -12.21
C ILE A 123 2.60 18.23 -11.35
N GLU A 124 2.77 16.92 -11.23
CA GLU A 124 3.95 16.29 -10.69
C GLU A 124 4.69 15.61 -11.84
N ILE A 125 5.91 16.07 -12.11
CA ILE A 125 6.79 15.47 -13.13
C ILE A 125 7.71 14.49 -12.39
N PRO A 126 7.64 13.19 -12.67
CA PRO A 126 8.61 12.19 -12.20
C PRO A 126 10.03 12.63 -12.58
N GLU A 127 11.02 12.41 -11.69
CA GLU A 127 12.44 12.51 -12.09
C GLU A 127 12.78 11.54 -13.24
#